data_AF-A0AAU0M9Q4-F1
#
_entry.id   AF-A0AAU0M9Q4-F1
#
_cell.length_a   1.000
_cell.length_b   1.000
_cell.length_c   1.000
_cell.angle_alpha   90.00
_cell.angle_beta   90.00
_cell.angle_gamma   90.00
#
_symmetry.space_group_name_H-M   'P 1'
#
loop_
_entity.id
_entity.type
_entity.pdbx_description
1 polymer ?
#
loop_
_entity_poly.entity_id
_entity_poly.type
_entity_poly.pdbx_seq_one_letter_code
_entity_poly.pdbx_strand_id
1 'polypeptide(L)'
;MTADDSSDLNVADQGSESAGRPEGVLAGNGTVAPSGTAAPDEHQDALTDRLRDLTSEVARLTGVVERFHDRAEHLERMNRSMHEEIETLRRGEAQELLKPVINQLADLVIRLRLQSSQLVASMSADEAGKMLEAYLPVVLDILGQLGVESYTPEVGDTFDRITQRAVRRIDSPHPEQDRTVLRVQAPGFILAGADRPLRPAEVHVARFVEKAAAPASGPPDPQAVQERTSPVQDRTPMNSPTAAGPRRAVEPWAFETPPEALREPVLPVPFPGDIAQPFSPSPNDQQGDRA
;
A
#
# COMPACT_ATOMS: atom_id res chain seq x y z
N MET A 1 -16.91 29.84 5.53
CA MET A 1 -16.38 31.17 5.16
C MET A 1 -15.29 30.89 4.15
N THR A 2 -15.41 31.17 2.87
CA THR A 2 -16.23 32.15 2.12
C THR A 2 -16.74 31.51 0.84
N ALA A 3 -17.98 31.88 0.49
CA ALA A 3 -18.63 31.64 -0.79
C ALA A 3 -18.24 32.74 -1.80
N ASP A 4 -18.95 32.75 -2.93
CA ASP A 4 -18.96 33.66 -4.08
C ASP A 4 -18.03 33.27 -5.24
N ASP A 5 -18.44 33.36 -6.51
CA ASP A 5 -19.73 33.66 -7.15
C ASP A 5 -19.52 33.52 -8.67
N SER A 6 -20.63 33.53 -9.41
CA SER A 6 -20.76 33.87 -10.83
C SER A 6 -20.52 32.73 -11.83
N SER A 7 -21.34 32.51 -12.86
CA SER A 7 -22.74 32.81 -13.19
C SER A 7 -22.86 32.46 -14.68
N ASP A 8 -23.93 31.75 -15.02
CA ASP A 8 -24.79 31.95 -16.17
C ASP A 8 -24.19 32.09 -17.59
N LEU A 9 -24.44 31.08 -18.44
CA LEU A 9 -24.88 31.34 -19.80
C LEU A 9 -26.05 30.42 -20.18
N ASN A 10 -27.22 31.04 -20.11
CA ASN A 10 -28.53 30.56 -20.52
C ASN A 10 -28.66 30.70 -22.05
N VAL A 11 -28.99 29.61 -22.75
CA VAL A 11 -29.33 29.60 -24.17
C VAL A 11 -30.83 29.80 -24.29
N ALA A 12 -31.24 31.02 -24.64
CA ALA A 12 -32.62 31.35 -25.00
C ALA A 12 -32.70 31.53 -26.53
N ASP A 13 -33.32 30.54 -27.17
CA ASP A 13 -33.80 30.54 -28.54
C ASP A 13 -35.15 31.28 -28.60
N GLN A 14 -35.19 32.43 -29.29
CA GLN A 14 -36.42 33.12 -29.66
C GLN A 14 -36.27 33.74 -31.06
N GLY A 15 -37.20 33.42 -31.95
CA GLY A 15 -37.32 34.02 -33.28
C GLY A 15 -38.66 33.68 -33.93
N SER A 16 -39.74 34.28 -33.43
CA SER A 16 -41.06 34.29 -34.08
C SER A 16 -41.14 35.28 -35.24
N GLU A 17 -41.90 34.87 -36.28
CA GLU A 17 -42.84 35.64 -37.10
C GLU A 17 -42.43 36.96 -37.77
N SER A 18 -42.53 37.00 -39.10
CA SER A 18 -43.30 38.06 -39.80
C SER A 18 -43.54 37.70 -41.27
N ALA A 19 -44.76 37.30 -41.61
CA ALA A 19 -45.25 37.18 -42.98
C ALA A 19 -46.42 38.15 -43.18
N GLY A 20 -46.09 39.38 -43.61
CA GLY A 20 -47.05 40.42 -43.96
C GLY A 20 -47.11 40.64 -45.47
N ARG A 21 -48.24 40.27 -46.07
CA ARG A 21 -48.66 40.65 -47.43
C ARG A 21 -49.26 42.07 -47.38
N PRO A 22 -49.10 42.89 -48.44
CA PRO A 22 -50.31 43.40 -49.07
C PRO A 22 -50.23 43.51 -50.61
N GLU A 23 -51.40 43.38 -51.23
CA GLU A 23 -51.67 43.69 -52.63
C GLU A 23 -51.88 45.20 -52.85
N GLY A 24 -51.52 45.69 -54.04
CA GLY A 24 -51.80 47.06 -54.48
C GLY A 24 -51.41 47.28 -55.94
N VAL A 25 -52.42 47.26 -56.82
CA VAL A 25 -52.40 47.51 -58.26
C VAL A 25 -52.08 48.98 -58.57
N LEU A 26 -51.35 49.28 -59.67
CA LEU A 26 -51.78 50.22 -60.75
C LEU A 26 -50.74 50.33 -61.88
N ALA A 27 -51.28 50.45 -63.09
CA ALA A 27 -50.61 50.44 -64.37
C ALA A 27 -49.80 51.71 -64.68
N GLY A 28 -48.76 51.55 -65.51
CA GLY A 28 -48.04 52.65 -66.17
C GLY A 28 -47.18 52.10 -67.32
N ASN A 29 -47.71 52.19 -68.53
CA ASN A 29 -47.07 51.76 -69.78
C ASN A 29 -46.12 52.87 -70.28
N GLY A 30 -44.92 52.55 -70.78
CA GLY A 30 -44.03 53.57 -71.35
C GLY A 30 -42.60 53.11 -71.65
N THR A 31 -42.45 52.42 -72.78
CA THR A 31 -41.22 52.11 -73.52
C THR A 31 -40.10 53.16 -73.46
N VAL A 32 -38.88 52.75 -73.09
CA VAL A 32 -37.62 53.14 -73.80
C VAL A 32 -36.65 51.96 -73.77
N ALA A 33 -36.10 51.65 -74.94
CA ALA A 33 -35.13 50.59 -75.24
C ALA A 33 -33.78 50.77 -74.51
N PRO A 34 -32.94 49.71 -74.46
CA PRO A 34 -31.78 49.60 -73.57
C PRO A 34 -30.56 50.30 -74.16
N SER A 35 -29.77 50.98 -73.34
CA SER A 35 -28.40 51.38 -73.69
C SER A 35 -27.55 51.66 -72.45
N GLY A 36 -26.46 50.90 -72.34
CA GLY A 36 -25.37 51.05 -71.36
C GLY A 36 -25.69 50.41 -70.01
N THR A 37 -25.20 49.23 -69.64
CA THR A 37 -23.78 48.84 -69.67
C THR A 37 -23.71 47.32 -69.60
N ALA A 38 -23.31 46.65 -70.68
CA ALA A 38 -23.01 45.22 -70.67
C ALA A 38 -21.63 45.02 -70.02
N ALA A 39 -21.62 44.92 -68.70
CA ALA A 39 -20.51 44.41 -67.86
C ALA A 39 -20.88 43.97 -66.41
N PRO A 40 -22.15 43.88 -65.93
CA PRO A 40 -22.44 43.35 -64.60
C PRO A 40 -22.48 41.81 -64.55
N ASP A 41 -22.93 41.16 -65.63
CA ASP A 41 -23.16 39.70 -65.65
C ASP A 41 -21.84 38.92 -65.59
N GLU A 42 -20.81 39.34 -66.33
CA GLU A 42 -19.50 38.67 -66.32
C GLU A 42 -18.78 38.78 -64.95
N HIS A 43 -18.97 39.89 -64.24
CA HIS A 43 -18.38 40.08 -62.90
C HIS A 43 -19.16 39.32 -61.82
N GLN A 44 -20.48 39.21 -61.96
CA GLN A 44 -21.31 38.39 -61.07
C GLN A 44 -21.03 36.90 -61.29
N ASP A 45 -20.92 36.44 -62.54
CA ASP A 45 -20.58 35.05 -62.86
C ASP A 45 -19.19 34.69 -62.30
N ALA A 46 -18.17 35.53 -62.51
CA ALA A 46 -16.84 35.31 -61.95
C ALA A 46 -16.79 35.29 -60.41
N LEU A 47 -17.66 36.08 -59.75
CA LEU A 47 -17.80 36.04 -58.29
C LEU A 47 -18.48 34.74 -57.83
N THR A 48 -19.52 34.30 -58.54
CA THR A 48 -20.20 33.03 -58.22
C THR A 48 -19.31 31.82 -58.41
N ASP A 49 -18.45 31.82 -59.44
CA ASP A 49 -17.46 30.78 -59.66
C ASP A 49 -16.41 30.75 -58.54
N ARG A 50 -15.88 31.91 -58.13
CA ARG A 50 -14.96 31.99 -56.97
C ARG A 50 -15.60 31.53 -55.66
N LEU A 51 -16.88 31.85 -55.43
CA LEU A 51 -17.62 31.37 -54.26
C LEU A 51 -17.83 29.84 -54.32
N ARG A 52 -18.08 29.28 -55.52
CA ARG A 52 -18.19 27.84 -55.73
C ARG A 52 -16.86 27.14 -55.48
N ASP A 53 -15.75 27.71 -55.95
CA ASP A 53 -14.40 27.20 -55.70
C ASP A 53 -14.05 27.25 -54.20
N LEU A 54 -14.33 28.38 -53.53
CA LEU A 54 -14.12 28.52 -52.10
C LEU A 54 -14.98 27.51 -51.30
N THR A 55 -16.23 27.33 -51.68
CA THR A 55 -17.12 26.35 -51.03
C THR A 55 -16.60 24.93 -51.22
N SER A 56 -16.08 24.62 -52.41
CA SER A 56 -15.48 23.31 -52.70
C SER A 56 -14.21 23.07 -51.90
N GLU A 57 -13.37 24.11 -51.74
CA GLU A 57 -12.14 24.03 -50.96
C GLU A 57 -12.42 23.93 -49.45
N VAL A 58 -13.43 24.64 -48.95
CA VAL A 58 -13.91 24.50 -47.57
C VAL A 58 -14.47 23.09 -47.34
N ALA A 59 -15.29 22.55 -48.25
CA ALA A 59 -15.79 21.18 -48.15
C ALA A 59 -14.65 20.15 -48.15
N ARG A 60 -13.62 20.37 -48.98
CA ARG A 60 -12.41 19.54 -49.00
C ARG A 60 -11.66 19.59 -47.68
N LEU A 61 -11.51 20.80 -47.10
CA LEU A 61 -10.86 20.99 -45.80
C LEU A 61 -11.65 20.33 -44.67
N THR A 62 -12.97 20.51 -44.64
CA THR A 62 -13.85 19.85 -43.66
C THR A 62 -13.68 18.33 -43.71
N GLY A 63 -13.69 17.74 -44.92
CA GLY A 63 -13.44 16.30 -45.05
C GLY A 63 -12.04 15.86 -44.62
N VAL A 64 -11.02 16.71 -44.74
CA VAL A 64 -9.68 16.42 -44.19
C VAL A 64 -9.69 16.46 -42.66
N VAL A 65 -10.38 17.45 -42.06
CA VAL A 65 -10.49 17.60 -40.60
C VAL A 65 -11.27 16.43 -39.99
N GLU A 66 -12.37 16.01 -40.62
CA GLU A 66 -13.16 14.84 -40.18
C GLU A 66 -12.29 13.57 -40.18
N ARG A 67 -11.59 13.28 -41.28
CA ARG A 67 -10.67 12.13 -41.33
C ARG A 67 -9.54 12.22 -40.32
N PHE A 68 -9.08 13.42 -40.01
CA PHE A 68 -8.07 13.63 -38.97
C PHE A 68 -8.65 13.36 -37.58
N HIS A 69 -9.88 13.82 -37.31
CA HIS A 69 -10.57 13.57 -36.06
C HIS A 69 -10.83 12.07 -35.85
N ASP A 70 -11.35 11.38 -36.86
CA ASP A 70 -11.57 9.92 -36.83
C ASP A 70 -10.27 9.16 -36.49
N ARG A 71 -9.16 9.59 -37.11
CA ARG A 71 -7.84 9.03 -36.84
C ARG A 71 -7.35 9.36 -35.43
N ALA A 72 -7.56 10.59 -34.96
CA ALA A 72 -7.18 11.01 -33.62
C ALA A 72 -7.95 10.21 -32.56
N GLU A 73 -9.28 10.09 -32.70
CA GLU A 73 -10.11 9.27 -31.82
C GLU A 73 -9.69 7.80 -31.83
N HIS A 74 -9.33 7.26 -33.01
CA HIS A 74 -8.83 5.90 -33.11
C HIS A 74 -7.51 5.71 -32.35
N LEU A 75 -6.58 6.65 -32.50
CA LEU A 75 -5.30 6.63 -31.78
C LEU A 75 -5.51 6.79 -30.27
N GLU A 76 -6.42 7.64 -29.83
CA GLU A 76 -6.76 7.81 -28.41
C GLU A 76 -7.38 6.55 -27.81
N ARG A 77 -8.28 5.89 -28.53
CA ARG A 77 -8.86 4.60 -28.13
C ARG A 77 -7.78 3.53 -27.99
N MET A 78 -6.86 3.43 -28.95
CA MET A 78 -5.73 2.51 -28.85
C MET A 78 -4.82 2.85 -27.68
N ASN A 79 -4.50 4.14 -27.48
CA ASN A 79 -3.65 4.57 -26.37
C ASN A 79 -4.27 4.21 -25.01
N ARG A 80 -5.58 4.41 -24.87
CA ARG A 80 -6.33 4.02 -23.67
C ARG A 80 -6.29 2.51 -23.46
N SER A 81 -6.57 1.73 -24.50
CA SER A 81 -6.50 0.25 -24.43
C SER A 81 -5.11 -0.24 -24.06
N MET A 82 -4.04 0.35 -24.64
CA MET A 82 -2.66 0.00 -24.29
C MET A 82 -2.33 0.36 -22.85
N HIS A 83 -2.79 1.52 -22.36
CA HIS A 83 -2.63 1.89 -20.95
C HIS A 83 -3.37 0.91 -20.03
N GLU A 84 -4.61 0.55 -20.36
CA GLU A 84 -5.40 -0.42 -19.59
C GLU A 84 -4.75 -1.81 -19.56
N GLU A 85 -4.19 -2.25 -20.69
CA GLU A 85 -3.45 -3.50 -20.81
C GLU A 85 -2.15 -3.46 -20.04
N ILE A 86 -1.35 -2.39 -20.14
CA ILE A 86 -0.12 -2.19 -19.36
C ILE A 86 -0.43 -2.21 -17.86
N GLU A 87 -1.46 -1.50 -17.42
CA GLU A 87 -1.84 -1.49 -16.01
C GLU A 87 -2.31 -2.87 -15.54
N THR A 88 -2.98 -3.63 -16.40
CA THR A 88 -3.40 -5.01 -16.09
C THR A 88 -2.21 -5.97 -16.03
N LEU A 89 -1.28 -5.88 -16.99
CA LEU A 89 -0.05 -6.67 -17.01
C LEU A 89 0.84 -6.34 -15.81
N ARG A 90 1.05 -5.06 -15.50
CA ARG A 90 1.82 -4.62 -14.33
C ARG A 90 1.25 -5.16 -13.02
N ARG A 91 -0.08 -5.16 -12.87
CA ARG A 91 -0.74 -5.76 -11.69
C ARG A 91 -0.50 -7.27 -11.62
N GLY A 92 -0.61 -7.98 -12.74
CA GLY A 92 -0.36 -9.42 -12.80
C GLY A 92 1.10 -9.81 -12.56
N GLU A 93 2.04 -9.07 -13.16
CA GLU A 93 3.48 -9.26 -13.02
C GLU A 93 3.94 -9.00 -11.58
N ALA A 94 3.48 -7.91 -10.94
CA ALA A 94 3.82 -7.64 -9.55
C ALA A 94 3.34 -8.77 -8.61
N GLN A 95 2.17 -9.34 -8.88
CA GLN A 95 1.65 -10.46 -8.10
C GLN A 95 2.42 -11.77 -8.36
N GLU A 96 2.79 -12.07 -9.60
CA GLU A 96 3.63 -13.22 -9.93
C GLU A 96 5.04 -13.11 -9.35
N LEU A 97 5.63 -11.90 -9.32
CA LEU A 97 6.93 -11.66 -8.68
C LEU A 97 6.90 -11.88 -7.17
N LEU A 98 5.79 -11.58 -6.50
CA LEU A 98 5.63 -11.76 -5.05
C LEU A 98 5.15 -13.16 -4.66
N LYS A 99 4.63 -13.95 -5.61
CA LYS A 99 4.08 -15.28 -5.37
C LYS A 99 5.05 -16.24 -4.66
N PRO A 100 6.36 -16.29 -4.98
CA PRO A 100 7.31 -17.13 -4.25
C PRO A 100 7.41 -16.74 -2.76
N VAL A 101 7.48 -15.44 -2.48
CA VAL A 101 7.56 -14.90 -1.11
C VAL A 101 6.28 -15.20 -0.33
N ILE A 102 5.11 -15.02 -0.96
CA ILE A 102 3.82 -15.34 -0.36
C ILE A 102 3.74 -16.83 0.01
N ASN A 103 4.18 -17.72 -0.88
CA ASN A 103 4.20 -19.16 -0.62
C ASN A 103 5.16 -19.51 0.53
N GLN A 104 6.36 -18.93 0.57
CA GLN A 104 7.31 -19.18 1.67
C GLN A 104 6.79 -18.67 3.02
N LEU A 105 6.11 -17.52 3.05
CA LEU A 105 5.46 -17.01 4.26
C LEU A 105 4.29 -17.90 4.69
N ALA A 106 3.48 -18.40 3.76
CA ALA A 106 2.41 -19.35 4.07
C ALA A 106 2.98 -20.66 4.67
N ASP A 107 4.04 -21.20 4.08
CA ASP A 107 4.73 -22.39 4.58
C ASP A 107 5.34 -22.16 5.98
N LEU A 108 5.87 -20.96 6.24
CA LEU A 108 6.36 -20.59 7.56
C LEU A 108 5.22 -20.57 8.60
N VAL A 109 4.08 -19.98 8.26
CA VAL A 109 2.90 -19.92 9.15
C VAL A 109 2.37 -21.33 9.45
N ILE A 110 2.28 -22.20 8.44
CA ILE A 110 1.85 -23.59 8.61
C ILE A 110 2.82 -24.34 9.54
N ARG A 111 4.13 -24.22 9.30
CA ARG A 111 5.16 -24.86 10.13
C ARG A 111 5.13 -24.37 11.56
N LEU A 112 5.03 -23.06 11.78
CA LEU A 112 4.95 -22.47 13.11
C LEU A 112 3.71 -22.95 13.86
N ARG A 113 2.56 -23.03 13.19
CA ARG A 113 1.33 -23.55 13.78
C ARG A 113 1.47 -25.02 14.16
N LEU A 114 2.02 -25.85 13.27
CA LEU A 114 2.25 -27.26 13.54
C LEU A 114 3.19 -27.46 14.74
N GLN A 115 4.33 -26.75 14.77
CA GLN A 115 5.27 -26.83 15.90
C GLN A 115 4.66 -26.30 17.20
N SER A 116 3.87 -25.22 17.14
CA SER A 116 3.17 -24.70 18.32
C SER A 116 2.16 -25.71 18.90
N SER A 117 1.52 -26.53 18.06
CA SER A 117 0.62 -27.60 18.52
C SER A 117 1.36 -28.79 19.12
N GLN A 118 2.64 -28.95 18.79
CA GLN A 118 3.53 -29.99 19.29
C GLN A 118 4.30 -29.55 20.54
N LEU A 119 4.12 -28.30 20.98
CA LEU A 119 4.71 -27.79 22.21
C LEU A 119 4.18 -28.60 23.40
N VAL A 120 5.05 -29.40 24.00
CA VAL A 120 4.72 -30.17 25.20
C VAL A 120 4.81 -29.23 26.40
N ALA A 121 3.87 -29.34 27.34
CA ALA A 121 3.85 -28.53 28.56
C ALA A 121 5.13 -28.68 29.43
N SER A 122 5.93 -29.72 29.21
CA SER A 122 7.20 -29.98 29.88
C SER A 122 8.41 -29.32 29.21
N MET A 123 8.22 -28.66 28.06
CA MET A 123 9.32 -28.03 27.33
C MET A 123 9.86 -26.82 28.10
N SER A 124 11.18 -26.73 28.24
CA SER A 124 11.80 -25.60 28.92
C SER A 124 11.73 -24.31 28.09
N ALA A 125 11.84 -23.16 28.74
CA ALA A 125 11.88 -21.87 28.04
C ALA A 125 13.10 -21.75 27.09
N ASP A 126 14.21 -22.42 27.42
CA ASP A 126 15.42 -22.45 26.58
C ASP A 126 15.20 -23.27 25.30
N GLU A 127 14.57 -24.44 25.42
CA GLU A 127 14.18 -25.25 24.25
C GLU A 127 13.17 -24.51 23.36
N ALA A 128 12.22 -23.79 23.96
CA ALA A 128 11.29 -22.92 23.22
C ALA A 128 12.03 -21.82 22.46
N GLY A 129 13.00 -21.18 23.12
CA GLY A 129 13.85 -20.16 22.52
C GLY A 129 14.61 -20.68 21.32
N LYS A 130 15.31 -21.82 21.46
CA LYS A 130 16.05 -22.47 20.37
C LYS A 130 15.18 -22.86 19.20
N MET A 131 13.96 -23.35 19.46
CA MET A 131 13.00 -23.68 18.41
C MET A 131 12.58 -22.43 17.63
N LEU A 132 12.34 -21.31 18.32
CA LEU A 132 12.01 -20.03 17.68
C LEU A 132 13.22 -19.44 16.92
N GLU A 133 14.41 -19.53 17.48
CA GLU A 133 15.65 -19.11 16.82
C GLU A 133 15.92 -19.89 15.53
N ALA A 134 15.53 -21.16 15.46
CA ALA A 134 15.65 -21.96 14.24
C ALA A 134 14.83 -21.42 13.05
N TYR A 135 13.82 -20.58 13.29
CA TYR A 135 13.06 -19.92 12.23
C TYR A 135 13.71 -18.63 11.73
N LEU A 136 14.62 -18.03 12.48
CA LEU A 136 15.25 -16.76 12.10
C LEU A 136 15.97 -16.85 10.74
N PRO A 137 16.76 -17.88 10.42
CA PRO A 137 17.38 -18.02 9.10
C PRO A 137 16.36 -18.08 7.96
N VAL A 138 15.21 -18.74 8.17
CA VAL A 138 14.15 -18.83 7.16
C VAL A 138 13.51 -17.47 6.90
N VAL A 139 13.25 -16.69 7.96
CA VAL A 139 12.73 -15.34 7.83
C VAL A 139 13.74 -14.41 7.15
N LEU A 140 15.02 -14.52 7.51
CA LEU A 140 16.09 -13.75 6.88
C LEU A 140 16.27 -14.11 5.40
N ASP A 141 16.11 -15.37 5.01
CA ASP A 141 16.15 -15.79 3.61
C ASP A 141 15.00 -15.17 2.80
N ILE A 142 13.77 -15.22 3.34
CA ILE A 142 12.60 -14.57 2.72
C ILE A 142 12.83 -13.06 2.55
N LEU A 143 13.38 -12.40 3.57
CA LEU A 143 13.72 -10.98 3.51
C LEU A 143 14.83 -10.70 2.48
N GLY A 144 15.84 -11.57 2.39
CA GLY A 144 16.91 -11.49 1.40
C GLY A 144 16.40 -11.56 -0.04
N GLN A 145 15.38 -12.38 -0.31
CA GLN A 145 14.73 -12.42 -1.64
C GLN A 145 14.03 -11.11 -2.02
N LEU A 146 13.58 -10.33 -1.04
CA LEU A 146 13.04 -8.99 -1.23
C LEU A 146 14.13 -7.91 -1.30
N GLY A 147 15.41 -8.29 -1.26
CA GLY A 147 16.55 -7.37 -1.22
C GLY A 147 16.73 -6.68 0.13
N VAL A 148 16.17 -7.23 1.21
CA VAL A 148 16.34 -6.70 2.57
C VAL A 148 17.47 -7.44 3.28
N GLU A 149 18.47 -6.70 3.71
CA GLU A 149 19.63 -7.20 4.43
C GLU A 149 19.54 -6.86 5.91
N SER A 150 19.94 -7.80 6.77
CA SER A 150 20.04 -7.57 8.21
C SER A 150 21.37 -6.92 8.56
N TYR A 151 21.32 -5.82 9.31
CA TYR A 151 22.50 -5.12 9.83
C TYR A 151 22.50 -5.20 11.36
N THR A 152 23.57 -5.74 11.94
CA THR A 152 23.76 -5.82 13.39
C THR A 152 25.05 -5.09 13.75
N PRO A 153 25.00 -3.95 14.46
CA PRO A 153 26.21 -3.26 14.91
C PRO A 153 26.95 -4.09 15.97
N GLU A 154 28.27 -3.93 16.06
CA GLU A 154 29.06 -4.60 17.09
C GLU A 154 29.00 -3.83 18.42
N VAL A 155 29.17 -4.54 19.53
CA VAL A 155 29.32 -3.91 20.83
C VAL A 155 30.67 -3.19 20.86
N GLY A 156 30.66 -1.91 21.17
CA GLY A 156 31.82 -1.02 21.10
C GLY A 156 31.81 -0.08 19.90
N ASP A 157 30.96 -0.32 18.89
CA ASP A 157 30.85 0.55 17.72
C ASP A 157 30.41 1.96 18.11
N THR A 158 30.87 2.94 17.33
CA THR A 158 30.39 4.32 17.47
C THR A 158 28.93 4.40 17.05
N PHE A 159 28.10 5.07 17.87
CA PHE A 159 26.69 5.21 17.61
C PHE A 159 26.42 6.09 16.39
N ASP A 160 25.84 5.51 15.35
CA ASP A 160 25.36 6.20 14.16
C ASP A 160 23.84 6.43 14.21
N ARG A 161 23.42 7.70 14.12
CA ARG A 161 22.00 8.09 14.17
C ARG A 161 21.20 7.73 12.92
N ILE A 162 21.87 7.46 11.80
CA ILE A 162 21.22 7.12 10.53
C ILE A 162 20.82 5.65 10.55
N THR A 163 21.77 4.77 10.90
CA THR A 163 21.58 3.32 10.88
C THR A 163 21.09 2.73 12.20
N GLN A 164 21.23 3.45 13.33
CA GLN A 164 20.93 2.96 14.66
C GLN A 164 19.96 3.89 15.44
N ARG A 165 19.13 3.27 16.28
CA ARG A 165 18.20 3.91 17.20
C ARG A 165 18.58 3.57 18.63
N ALA A 166 18.95 4.58 19.41
CA ALA A 166 19.20 4.44 20.84
C ALA A 166 17.89 4.23 21.60
N VAL A 167 17.58 2.98 21.98
CA VAL A 167 16.39 2.65 22.79
C VAL A 167 16.62 3.03 24.25
N ARG A 168 17.84 2.85 24.74
CA ARG A 168 18.21 3.18 26.11
C ARG A 168 19.60 3.82 26.14
N ARG A 169 19.78 4.81 27.01
CA ARG A 169 21.10 5.36 27.36
C ARG A 169 21.47 4.84 28.74
N ILE A 170 22.70 4.35 28.88
CA ILE A 170 23.22 3.80 30.13
C ILE A 170 24.40 4.65 30.55
N ASP A 171 24.37 5.13 31.78
CA ASP A 171 25.45 5.95 32.32
C ASP A 171 26.70 5.08 32.51
N SER A 172 27.81 5.50 31.91
CA SER A 172 29.13 4.86 32.03
C SER A 172 30.11 5.84 32.68
N PRO A 173 30.94 5.38 33.64
CA PRO A 173 32.00 6.20 34.23
C PRO A 173 33.24 6.31 33.32
N HIS A 174 33.24 5.66 32.15
CA HIS A 174 34.38 5.64 31.23
C HIS A 174 34.16 6.62 30.07
N PRO A 175 34.97 7.68 29.93
CA PRO A 175 34.79 8.69 28.88
C PRO A 175 35.04 8.14 27.47
N GLU A 176 35.88 7.10 27.34
CA GLU A 176 36.17 6.43 26.06
C GLU A 176 34.99 5.65 25.50
N GLN A 177 33.99 5.36 26.33
CA GLN A 177 32.76 4.67 25.91
C GLN A 177 31.62 5.66 25.63
N ASP A 178 31.84 6.98 25.71
CA ASP A 178 30.75 7.91 25.39
C ASP A 178 30.28 7.71 23.94
N ARG A 179 28.96 7.58 23.77
CA ARG A 179 28.30 7.38 22.47
C ARG A 179 28.71 6.09 21.75
N THR A 180 29.08 5.04 22.49
CA THR A 180 29.29 3.70 21.90
C THR A 180 28.14 2.76 22.19
N VAL A 181 27.98 1.75 21.33
CA VAL A 181 26.99 0.67 21.47
C VAL A 181 27.41 -0.26 22.61
N LEU A 182 26.61 -0.34 23.67
CA LEU A 182 26.86 -1.26 24.80
C LEU A 182 26.20 -2.62 24.61
N ARG A 183 25.04 -2.64 23.95
CA ARG A 183 24.26 -3.85 23.71
C ARG A 183 23.34 -3.62 22.52
N VAL A 184 23.23 -4.64 21.67
CA VAL A 184 22.22 -4.68 20.62
C VAL A 184 20.97 -5.37 21.14
N GLN A 185 19.82 -4.72 20.98
CA GLN A 185 18.52 -5.25 21.37
C GLN A 185 17.84 -5.95 20.19
N ALA A 186 17.87 -5.32 19.01
CA ALA A 186 17.33 -5.90 17.79
C ALA A 186 18.18 -5.48 16.58
N PRO A 187 18.36 -6.38 15.60
CA PRO A 187 19.03 -6.03 14.35
C PRO A 187 18.24 -4.99 13.58
N GLY A 188 18.95 -4.20 12.79
CA GLY A 188 18.38 -3.32 11.77
C GLY A 188 18.18 -4.06 10.46
N PHE A 189 17.40 -3.44 9.57
CA PHE A 189 17.12 -3.93 8.23
C PHE A 189 17.31 -2.80 7.22
N ILE A 190 18.05 -3.09 6.16
CA ILE A 190 18.40 -2.14 5.10
C ILE A 190 17.92 -2.73 3.78
N LEU A 191 17.26 -1.92 2.96
CA LEU A 191 16.91 -2.32 1.61
C LEU A 191 18.12 -2.08 0.70
N ALA A 192 18.50 -3.07 -0.09
CA ALA A 192 19.63 -2.97 -1.01
C ALA A 192 19.46 -1.75 -1.94
N GLY A 193 20.47 -0.87 -1.97
CA GLY A 193 20.46 0.36 -2.75
C GLY A 193 19.69 1.54 -2.14
N ALA A 194 19.15 1.41 -0.91
CA ALA A 194 18.53 2.53 -0.21
C ALA A 194 19.54 3.30 0.65
N ASP A 195 19.48 4.63 0.60
CA ASP A 195 20.31 5.51 1.43
C ASP A 195 19.92 5.50 2.92
N ARG A 196 18.75 4.95 3.25
CA ARG A 196 18.19 4.95 4.60
C ARG A 196 17.72 3.55 4.99
N PRO A 197 17.95 3.10 6.24
CA PRO A 197 17.45 1.80 6.68
C PRO A 197 15.92 1.75 6.65
N LEU A 198 15.39 0.59 6.25
CA LEU A 198 13.97 0.27 6.39
C LEU A 198 13.56 0.25 7.86
N ARG A 199 14.43 -0.34 8.70
CA ARG A 199 14.31 -0.31 10.15
C ARG A 199 15.70 -0.15 10.78
N PRO A 200 15.98 0.93 11.54
CA PRO A 200 17.28 1.09 12.18
C PRO A 200 17.50 0.03 13.27
N ALA A 201 18.75 -0.34 13.52
CA ALA A 201 19.11 -1.27 14.59
C ALA A 201 18.81 -0.65 15.96
N GLU A 202 18.22 -1.44 16.87
CA GLU A 202 17.88 -0.97 18.20
C GLU A 202 19.02 -1.28 19.17
N VAL A 203 19.61 -0.25 19.77
CA VAL A 203 20.82 -0.35 20.59
C VAL A 203 20.69 0.38 21.91
N HIS A 204 21.45 -0.09 22.91
CA HIS A 204 21.73 0.64 24.13
C HIS A 204 23.06 1.39 23.97
N VAL A 205 23.07 2.68 24.28
CA VAL A 205 24.24 3.55 24.06
C VAL A 205 24.79 4.00 25.40
N ALA A 206 26.11 3.95 25.57
CA ALA A 206 26.77 4.53 26.72
C ALA A 206 26.70 6.06 26.68
N ARG A 207 26.36 6.66 27.82
CA ARG A 207 26.49 8.09 28.06
C ARG A 207 27.54 8.26 29.14
N PHE A 208 28.60 8.98 28.85
CA PHE A 208 29.53 9.36 29.89
C PHE A 208 28.84 10.29 30.89
N VAL A 209 28.87 9.87 32.15
CA VAL A 209 28.57 10.73 33.28
C VAL A 209 29.82 10.71 34.13
N GLU A 210 30.44 11.89 34.28
CA GLU A 210 31.51 12.05 35.25
C GLU A 210 30.92 11.66 36.61
N LYS A 211 31.36 10.51 37.11
CA LYS A 211 30.92 10.03 38.42
C LYS A 211 31.32 11.11 39.40
N ALA A 212 30.35 11.94 39.81
CA ALA A 212 30.48 12.73 41.01
C ALA A 212 30.87 11.73 42.09
N ALA A 213 32.12 11.83 42.56
CA ALA A 213 32.64 11.00 43.61
C ALA A 213 31.60 11.04 44.75
N ALA A 214 30.94 9.92 44.99
CA ALA A 214 30.15 9.77 46.21
C ALA A 214 31.11 10.14 47.35
N PRO A 215 30.74 11.08 48.24
CA PRO A 215 31.59 11.42 49.35
C PRO A 215 31.87 10.13 50.11
N ALA A 216 33.16 9.87 50.31
CA ALA A 216 33.67 8.70 50.99
C ALA A 216 32.81 8.41 52.22
N SER A 217 32.32 7.17 52.30
CA SER A 217 31.81 6.61 53.54
C SER A 217 32.91 6.77 54.59
N GLY A 218 32.75 7.75 55.48
CA GLY A 218 33.47 7.79 56.74
C GLY A 218 33.07 6.58 57.57
N PRO A 219 33.98 6.03 58.39
CA PRO A 219 33.72 4.82 59.18
C PRO A 219 32.52 5.02 60.13
N PRO A 220 31.79 3.94 60.47
CA PRO A 220 30.62 4.04 61.33
C PRO A 220 31.05 4.36 62.77
N ASP A 221 30.68 5.53 63.28
CA ASP A 221 30.73 5.83 64.71
C ASP A 221 29.65 5.01 65.43
N PRO A 222 30.00 4.12 66.37
CA PRO A 222 29.04 3.29 67.08
C PRO A 222 28.64 3.96 68.39
N GLN A 223 27.79 5.00 68.35
CA GLN A 223 27.11 5.49 69.57
C GLN A 223 25.96 6.46 69.27
N ALA A 224 24.75 5.92 69.07
CA ALA A 224 23.48 6.61 69.31
C ALA A 224 22.32 5.61 69.34
N VAL A 225 22.40 4.65 70.27
CA VAL A 225 21.23 3.88 70.71
C VAL A 225 21.08 4.14 72.20
N GLN A 226 19.84 4.48 72.60
CA GLN A 226 19.35 4.77 73.95
C GLN A 226 19.50 6.22 74.42
N GLU A 227 18.41 6.98 74.33
CA GLU A 227 17.53 7.24 75.48
C GLU A 227 16.47 8.28 75.09
N ARG A 228 15.21 7.84 74.98
CA ARG A 228 14.05 8.52 75.58
C ARG A 228 12.81 7.65 75.37
N THR A 229 12.54 6.94 76.45
CA THR A 229 11.29 6.29 76.83
C THR A 229 10.08 7.20 76.63
N SER A 230 8.98 6.57 76.21
CA SER A 230 7.62 7.07 75.95
C SER A 230 6.97 7.86 77.11
N PRO A 231 5.78 8.47 76.90
CA PRO A 231 4.51 7.71 77.02
C PRO A 231 3.56 7.95 75.83
N VAL A 232 2.97 6.88 75.28
CA VAL A 232 1.59 6.43 75.54
C VAL A 232 0.55 7.54 75.43
N GLN A 233 -0.17 7.56 74.30
CA GLN A 233 -1.62 7.74 74.32
C GLN A 233 -2.26 6.96 73.16
N ASP A 234 -3.30 6.22 73.54
CA ASP A 234 -4.22 5.44 72.74
C ASP A 234 -4.57 6.04 71.38
N ARG A 235 -4.58 5.19 70.35
CA ARG A 235 -5.70 5.00 69.40
C ARG A 235 -5.34 3.94 68.36
N THR A 236 -6.05 2.82 68.42
CA THR A 236 -6.17 1.84 67.34
C THR A 236 -7.66 1.48 67.23
N PRO A 237 -8.21 1.06 66.08
CA PRO A 237 -7.67 1.06 64.71
C PRO A 237 -8.57 1.85 63.74
N MET A 238 -8.02 2.33 62.62
CA MET A 238 -8.82 2.44 61.40
C MET A 238 -8.00 1.92 60.22
N ASN A 239 -8.25 0.64 59.93
CA ASN A 239 -7.91 0.02 58.66
C ASN A 239 -8.62 0.80 57.55
N SER A 240 -7.85 1.32 56.60
CA SER A 240 -8.34 1.66 55.28
C SER A 240 -7.22 1.40 54.29
N PRO A 241 -7.30 0.34 53.47
CA PRO A 241 -6.34 0.10 52.41
C PRO A 241 -6.51 1.20 51.36
N THR A 242 -5.46 2.00 51.14
CA THR A 242 -5.39 2.90 49.99
C THR A 242 -5.35 2.04 48.74
N ALA A 243 -6.42 2.17 47.95
CA ALA A 243 -6.68 1.45 46.73
C ALA A 243 -5.52 1.63 45.74
N ALA A 244 -4.94 0.49 45.35
CA ALA A 244 -4.23 0.34 44.10
C ALA A 244 -5.19 0.72 42.96
N GLY A 245 -4.82 1.74 42.17
CA GLY A 245 -5.54 2.10 40.95
C GLY A 245 -5.62 0.90 40.01
N PRO A 246 -6.73 0.75 39.25
CA PRO A 246 -6.94 -0.43 38.43
C PRO A 246 -5.88 -0.52 37.34
N ARG A 247 -5.08 -1.60 37.38
CA ARG A 247 -4.38 -2.08 36.20
C ARG A 247 -5.45 -2.44 35.19
N ARG A 248 -5.54 -1.66 34.12
CA ARG A 248 -6.39 -1.91 32.98
C ARG A 248 -6.06 -3.32 32.47
N ALA A 249 -6.97 -4.26 32.68
CA ALA A 249 -6.91 -5.56 32.04
C ALA A 249 -6.92 -5.30 30.52
N VAL A 250 -5.86 -5.74 29.84
CA VAL A 250 -5.87 -5.85 28.38
C VAL A 250 -6.73 -7.06 28.11
N GLU A 251 -7.96 -6.84 27.64
CA GLU A 251 -8.85 -7.93 27.25
C GLU A 251 -8.16 -8.77 26.16
N PRO A 252 -8.25 -10.11 26.22
CA PRO A 252 -7.84 -10.95 25.11
C PRO A 252 -8.77 -10.67 23.93
N TRP A 253 -8.19 -10.19 22.83
CA TRP A 253 -8.69 -10.27 21.46
C TRP A 253 -9.73 -11.40 21.26
N ALA A 254 -11.01 -11.05 21.40
CA ALA A 254 -12.10 -11.94 21.05
C ALA A 254 -12.20 -11.93 19.52
N PHE A 255 -11.65 -12.93 18.86
CA PHE A 255 -12.18 -13.29 17.55
C PHE A 255 -13.60 -13.79 17.80
N GLU A 256 -14.58 -13.00 17.36
CA GLU A 256 -15.97 -13.45 17.27
C GLU A 256 -15.98 -14.78 16.51
N THR A 257 -16.33 -15.86 17.21
CA THR A 257 -16.69 -17.12 16.58
C THR A 257 -17.81 -16.85 15.58
N PRO A 258 -17.66 -17.25 14.30
CA PRO A 258 -18.74 -17.11 13.33
C PRO A 258 -20.00 -17.84 13.83
N PRO A 259 -21.20 -17.31 13.55
CA PRO A 259 -22.44 -17.97 13.94
C PRO A 259 -22.51 -19.39 13.35
N GLU A 260 -23.02 -20.31 14.16
CA GLU A 260 -23.08 -21.76 13.95
C GLU A 260 -23.85 -22.20 12.67
N ALA A 261 -24.44 -21.25 11.93
CA ALA A 261 -25.19 -21.45 10.70
C ALA A 261 -24.34 -21.56 9.42
N LEU A 262 -23.01 -21.41 9.48
CA LEU A 262 -22.08 -21.58 8.34
C LEU A 262 -21.13 -22.79 8.47
N ARG A 263 -21.43 -23.72 9.40
CA ARG A 263 -20.75 -25.03 9.42
C ARG A 263 -21.30 -25.88 8.28
N GLU A 264 -20.65 -25.82 7.12
CA GLU A 264 -20.87 -26.83 6.09
C GLU A 264 -20.56 -28.22 6.67
N PRO A 265 -21.37 -29.26 6.36
CA PRO A 265 -21.09 -30.60 6.82
C PRO A 265 -19.80 -31.08 6.16
N VAL A 266 -18.76 -31.28 6.99
CA VAL A 266 -17.53 -31.97 6.60
C VAL A 266 -17.92 -33.37 6.13
N LEU A 267 -17.96 -33.58 4.81
CA LEU A 267 -18.09 -34.91 4.25
C LEU A 267 -16.85 -35.73 4.66
N PRO A 268 -17.01 -36.97 5.15
CA PRO A 268 -15.87 -37.79 5.54
C PRO A 268 -15.00 -38.09 4.32
N VAL A 269 -13.73 -37.69 4.40
CA VAL A 269 -12.71 -38.05 3.43
C VAL A 269 -12.43 -39.55 3.57
N PRO A 270 -12.54 -40.38 2.52
CA PRO A 270 -12.20 -41.80 2.62
C PRO A 270 -10.69 -41.97 2.84
N PHE A 271 -10.32 -42.78 3.84
CA PHE A 271 -8.94 -43.17 4.13
C PHE A 271 -8.31 -43.91 2.93
N PRO A 272 -7.03 -43.70 2.63
CA PRO A 272 -6.33 -44.43 1.57
C PRO A 272 -5.93 -45.81 2.12
N GLY A 273 -6.81 -46.80 1.94
CA GLY A 273 -6.53 -48.16 2.42
C GLY A 273 -7.32 -49.29 1.78
N ASP A 274 -8.25 -49.02 0.87
CA ASP A 274 -9.10 -50.08 0.31
C ASP A 274 -9.36 -49.88 -1.18
N ILE A 275 -8.30 -50.07 -1.98
CA ILE A 275 -8.45 -50.46 -3.39
C ILE A 275 -8.03 -51.93 -3.45
N ALA A 276 -8.98 -52.80 -3.15
CA ALA A 276 -8.93 -54.18 -3.58
C ALA A 276 -8.79 -54.20 -5.11
N GLN A 277 -7.68 -54.73 -5.60
CA GLN A 277 -7.56 -55.13 -7.00
C GLN A 277 -8.58 -56.23 -7.31
N PRO A 278 -9.03 -56.28 -8.56
CA PRO A 278 -9.03 -57.58 -9.23
C PRO A 278 -8.12 -57.56 -10.47
N PHE A 279 -7.04 -58.31 -10.36
CA PHE A 279 -6.38 -59.03 -11.44
C PHE A 279 -7.42 -59.80 -12.28
N SER A 280 -7.33 -59.71 -13.61
CA SER A 280 -7.59 -60.80 -14.57
C SER A 280 -7.41 -60.34 -16.03
N PRO A 281 -7.12 -61.26 -16.98
CA PRO A 281 -5.97 -61.14 -17.86
C PRO A 281 -6.29 -60.67 -19.28
N SER A 282 -5.25 -60.14 -19.93
CA SER A 282 -5.21 -59.81 -21.35
C SER A 282 -5.11 -61.10 -22.19
N PRO A 283 -5.99 -61.32 -23.20
CA PRO A 283 -5.77 -62.35 -24.20
C PRO A 283 -4.89 -61.80 -25.33
N ASN A 284 -3.81 -62.53 -25.51
CA ASN A 284 -2.76 -62.44 -26.49
C ASN A 284 -3.28 -62.65 -27.94
N ASP A 285 -2.51 -62.11 -28.89
CA ASP A 285 -2.31 -62.58 -30.26
C ASP A 285 -3.43 -62.53 -31.32
N GLN A 286 -3.00 -62.06 -32.52
CA GLN A 286 -3.63 -61.98 -33.85
C GLN A 286 -4.20 -60.58 -34.14
N GLN A 287 -3.74 -59.81 -35.13
CA GLN A 287 -3.08 -60.12 -36.39
C GLN A 287 -2.27 -58.90 -36.86
N GLY A 288 -0.98 -59.10 -37.09
CA GLY A 288 -0.33 -58.47 -38.24
C GLY A 288 -0.16 -59.57 -39.27
N ASP A 289 -0.92 -59.52 -40.36
CA ASP A 289 -0.47 -59.87 -41.72
C ASP A 289 -1.66 -59.73 -42.68
N ARG A 290 -1.58 -58.77 -43.61
CA ARG A 290 -1.99 -58.98 -45.01
C ARG A 290 -1.61 -57.78 -45.86
N ALA A 291 -0.75 -58.12 -46.82
CA ALA A 291 -0.43 -57.48 -48.09
C ALA A 291 -1.53 -56.60 -48.72
#